data_AF-A0AA88LCE2-F1
#
_entry.id   AF-A0AA88LCE2-F1
#
_cell.length_a   1.000
_cell.length_b   1.000
_cell.length_c   1.000
_cell.angle_alpha   90.00
_cell.angle_beta   90.00
_cell.angle_gamma   90.00
#
_symmetry.space_group_name_H-M   'P 1'
#
loop_
_entity.id
_entity.type
_entity.pdbx_description
1 polymer ?
#
loop_
_entity_poly.entity_id
_entity_poly.type
_entity_poly.pdbx_seq_one_letter_code
_entity_poly.pdbx_strand_id
1 'polypeptide(L)'
;MSVQQWASDFHVQFKIKTGAQVKNAIAYALANAVKWDWPCAWPDLLDILLKYIRTENPDLVDGSMRFLLEVAGQILDKHITTLGPIILQEVHKVFTDVQKYRLRIREMALDLFLTVCEVICGAVFTNKSLVKLLRENILLPFSQALVMALQANDGPALDNHLRAKIFQVLTSIVQVSPKEVLISLEEIIHTVIFFLNPF
;
A
#
# COMPACT_ATOMS: atom_id res chain seq x y z
N MET A 1 -9.88 -28.62 -6.31
CA MET A 1 -10.55 -27.35 -6.69
C MET A 1 -9.55 -26.55 -7.49
N SER A 2 -9.86 -26.16 -8.73
CA SER A 2 -8.87 -25.52 -9.62
C SER A 2 -8.67 -24.04 -9.28
N VAL A 3 -7.52 -23.48 -9.64
CA VAL A 3 -7.19 -22.05 -9.49
C VAL A 3 -8.22 -21.15 -10.18
N GLN A 4 -8.75 -21.61 -11.32
CA GLN A 4 -9.83 -20.93 -12.05
C GLN A 4 -11.13 -20.88 -11.23
N GLN A 5 -11.42 -21.90 -10.43
CA GLN A 5 -12.57 -21.92 -9.55
C GLN A 5 -12.40 -20.93 -8.40
N TRP A 6 -11.19 -20.84 -7.83
CA TRP A 6 -10.85 -19.80 -6.85
C TRP A 6 -10.92 -18.38 -7.42
N ALA A 7 -10.44 -18.13 -8.65
CA ALA A 7 -10.53 -16.83 -9.29
C ALA A 7 -11.99 -16.42 -9.59
N SER A 8 -12.83 -17.37 -9.99
CA SER A 8 -14.27 -17.17 -10.15
C SER A 8 -14.96 -16.89 -8.81
N ASP A 9 -14.59 -17.65 -7.77
CA ASP A 9 -15.14 -17.51 -6.42
C ASP A 9 -14.62 -16.26 -5.70
N PHE A 10 -13.45 -15.73 -6.08
CA PHE A 10 -12.83 -14.54 -5.52
C PHE A 10 -13.78 -13.33 -5.55
N HIS A 11 -14.46 -13.12 -6.68
CA HIS A 11 -15.48 -12.09 -6.84
C HIS A 11 -16.69 -12.30 -5.92
N VAL A 12 -17.10 -13.55 -5.74
CA VAL A 12 -18.27 -13.91 -4.95
C VAL A 12 -17.97 -13.74 -3.46
N GLN A 13 -16.80 -14.20 -3.01
CA GLN A 13 -16.40 -14.21 -1.60
C GLN A 13 -16.25 -12.80 -1.02
N PHE A 14 -15.72 -11.84 -1.80
CA PHE A 14 -15.56 -10.46 -1.34
C PHE A 14 -16.76 -9.54 -1.64
N LYS A 15 -17.71 -9.95 -2.50
CA LYS A 15 -18.99 -9.26 -2.68
C LYS A 15 -19.96 -9.45 -1.52
N ILE A 16 -19.86 -10.57 -0.81
CA ILE A 16 -20.74 -10.83 0.33
C ILE A 16 -20.34 -9.87 1.44
N LYS A 17 -21.32 -9.12 1.96
CA LYS A 17 -21.16 -8.24 3.12
C LYS A 17 -20.81 -9.10 4.35
N THR A 18 -19.53 -9.39 4.50
CA THR A 18 -18.95 -10.23 5.56
C THR A 18 -18.13 -9.38 6.51
N GLY A 19 -18.05 -9.80 7.78
CA GLY A 19 -17.25 -9.12 8.79
C GLY A 19 -15.75 -9.16 8.46
N ALA A 20 -14.98 -8.20 8.98
CA ALA A 20 -13.55 -8.07 8.71
C ALA A 20 -12.74 -9.36 9.01
N GLN A 21 -13.14 -10.13 10.03
CA GLN A 21 -12.51 -11.41 10.36
C GLN A 21 -12.64 -12.45 9.25
N VAL A 22 -13.80 -12.52 8.60
CA VAL A 22 -14.06 -13.44 7.49
C VAL A 22 -13.24 -13.03 6.27
N LYS A 23 -13.22 -11.73 5.95
CA LYS A 23 -12.38 -11.19 4.87
C LYS A 23 -10.88 -11.50 5.09
N ASN A 24 -10.40 -11.38 6.33
CA ASN A 24 -9.02 -11.71 6.67
C ASN A 24 -8.73 -13.21 6.54
N ALA A 25 -9.64 -14.08 7.01
CA ALA A 25 -9.47 -15.52 6.88
C ALA A 25 -9.45 -15.97 5.41
N ILE A 26 -10.33 -15.39 4.57
CA ILE A 26 -10.36 -15.63 3.13
C ILE A 26 -9.05 -15.17 2.48
N ALA A 27 -8.62 -13.93 2.77
CA ALA A 27 -7.37 -13.38 2.24
C ALA A 27 -6.16 -14.26 2.61
N TYR A 28 -6.09 -14.73 3.86
CA TYR A 28 -5.02 -15.62 4.32
C TYR A 28 -5.05 -16.99 3.64
N ALA A 29 -6.24 -17.61 3.50
CA ALA A 29 -6.40 -18.88 2.81
C ALA A 29 -5.96 -18.78 1.34
N LEU A 30 -6.36 -17.71 0.66
CA LEU A 30 -5.97 -17.42 -0.72
C LEU A 30 -4.48 -17.16 -0.87
N ALA A 31 -3.85 -16.47 0.10
CA ALA A 31 -2.42 -16.17 0.04
C ALA A 31 -1.55 -17.43 -0.01
N ASN A 32 -2.02 -18.53 0.62
CA ASN A 32 -1.36 -19.82 0.52
C ASN A 32 -1.45 -20.45 -0.88
N ALA A 33 -2.54 -20.22 -1.62
CA ALA A 33 -2.67 -20.68 -3.00
C ALA A 33 -1.73 -19.90 -3.93
N VAL A 34 -1.63 -18.57 -3.75
CA VAL A 34 -0.76 -17.70 -4.55
C VAL A 34 0.70 -18.16 -4.52
N LYS A 35 1.19 -18.67 -3.39
CA LYS A 35 2.56 -19.18 -3.25
C LYS A 35 2.95 -20.24 -4.30
N TRP A 36 1.99 -21.07 -4.71
CA TRP A 36 2.24 -22.21 -5.61
C TRP A 36 1.72 -21.96 -7.02
N ASP A 37 0.60 -21.23 -7.12
CA ASP A 37 -0.16 -21.12 -8.36
C ASP A 37 0.17 -19.83 -9.14
N TRP A 38 0.72 -18.81 -8.49
CA TRP A 38 1.09 -17.56 -9.16
C TRP A 38 2.60 -17.55 -9.52
N PRO A 39 2.98 -17.09 -10.73
CA PRO A 39 2.16 -16.45 -11.77
C PRO A 39 1.55 -17.41 -12.81
N CYS A 40 1.97 -18.68 -12.86
CA CYS A 40 1.66 -19.56 -14.00
C CYS A 40 0.19 -19.96 -14.13
N ALA A 41 -0.47 -20.32 -13.02
CA ALA A 41 -1.85 -20.77 -13.00
C ALA A 41 -2.86 -19.63 -12.71
N TRP A 42 -2.37 -18.49 -12.21
CA TRP A 42 -3.20 -17.30 -11.95
C TRP A 42 -2.57 -15.99 -12.47
N PRO A 43 -2.28 -15.87 -13.78
CA PRO A 43 -1.53 -14.73 -14.31
C PRO A 43 -2.23 -13.38 -14.07
N ASP A 44 -3.56 -13.35 -14.16
CA ASP A 44 -4.37 -12.12 -14.09
C ASP A 44 -4.64 -11.63 -12.66
N LEU A 45 -4.05 -12.28 -11.63
CA LEU A 45 -4.33 -11.97 -10.22
C LEU A 45 -4.18 -10.49 -9.90
N LEU A 46 -3.04 -9.89 -10.25
CA LEU A 46 -2.77 -8.50 -9.93
C LEU A 46 -3.74 -7.56 -10.65
N ASP A 47 -4.04 -7.83 -11.92
CA ASP A 47 -4.97 -7.01 -12.71
C ASP A 47 -6.38 -7.06 -12.13
N ILE A 48 -6.85 -8.23 -11.68
CA ILE A 48 -8.13 -8.39 -11.00
C ILE A 48 -8.16 -7.58 -9.70
N LEU A 49 -7.10 -7.62 -8.89
CA LEU A 49 -7.03 -6.87 -7.64
C LEU A 49 -7.05 -5.36 -7.88
N LEU A 50 -6.21 -4.87 -8.79
CA LEU A 50 -6.17 -3.45 -9.13
C LEU A 50 -7.50 -2.98 -9.71
N LYS A 51 -8.15 -3.80 -10.54
CA LYS A 51 -9.51 -3.50 -11.03
C LYS A 51 -10.50 -3.34 -9.88
N TYR A 52 -10.49 -4.23 -8.90
CA TYR A 52 -11.43 -4.17 -7.75
C TYR A 52 -11.15 -3.02 -6.80
N ILE A 53 -9.88 -2.69 -6.55
CA ILE A 53 -9.45 -1.52 -5.77
C ILE A 53 -9.99 -0.22 -6.40
N ARG A 54 -10.12 -0.18 -7.72
CA ARG A 54 -10.61 1.00 -8.45
C ARG A 54 -12.14 1.12 -8.51
N THR A 55 -12.89 0.10 -8.10
CA THR A 55 -14.36 0.15 -8.14
C THR A 55 -14.96 1.12 -7.11
N GLU A 56 -16.25 1.40 -7.23
CA GLU A 56 -17.03 2.15 -6.23
C GLU A 56 -17.60 1.23 -5.13
N ASN A 57 -17.40 -0.08 -5.21
CA ASN A 57 -17.91 -1.01 -4.22
C ASN A 57 -16.93 -1.11 -3.04
N PRO A 58 -17.28 -0.57 -1.86
CA PRO A 58 -16.36 -0.51 -0.73
C PRO A 58 -15.97 -1.89 -0.19
N ASP A 59 -16.81 -2.91 -0.35
CA ASP A 59 -16.50 -4.27 0.10
C ASP A 59 -15.46 -4.94 -0.79
N LEU A 60 -15.55 -4.74 -2.10
CA LEU A 60 -14.56 -5.21 -3.06
C LEU A 60 -13.22 -4.49 -2.90
N VAL A 61 -13.25 -3.19 -2.67
CA VAL A 61 -12.04 -2.39 -2.41
C VAL A 61 -11.35 -2.90 -1.13
N ASP A 62 -12.08 -3.01 -0.03
CA ASP A 62 -11.58 -3.49 1.28
C ASP A 62 -11.01 -4.90 1.20
N GLY A 63 -11.73 -5.82 0.56
CA GLY A 63 -11.30 -7.20 0.36
C GLY A 63 -10.04 -7.32 -0.49
N SER A 64 -9.99 -6.58 -1.60
CA SER A 64 -8.88 -6.65 -2.54
C SER A 64 -7.63 -5.98 -1.99
N MET A 65 -7.76 -4.84 -1.30
CA MET A 65 -6.65 -4.22 -0.59
C MET A 65 -6.11 -5.16 0.49
N ARG A 66 -7.00 -5.87 1.22
CA ARG A 66 -6.56 -6.80 2.27
C ARG A 66 -5.82 -7.97 1.67
N PHE A 67 -6.37 -8.58 0.64
CA PHE A 67 -5.72 -9.71 0.01
C PHE A 67 -4.39 -9.32 -0.63
N LEU A 68 -4.34 -8.17 -1.32
CA LEU A 68 -3.10 -7.64 -1.87
C LEU A 68 -2.02 -7.47 -0.79
N LEU A 69 -2.37 -6.94 0.38
CA LEU A 69 -1.44 -6.80 1.51
C LEU A 69 -0.86 -8.14 1.98
N GLU A 70 -1.68 -9.20 2.06
CA GLU A 70 -1.24 -10.53 2.49
C GLU A 70 -0.28 -11.19 1.47
N VAL A 71 -0.42 -10.88 0.18
CA VAL A 71 0.40 -11.50 -0.89
C VAL A 71 1.54 -10.63 -1.39
N ALA A 72 1.54 -9.33 -1.08
CA ALA A 72 2.48 -8.35 -1.64
C ALA A 72 3.94 -8.76 -1.44
N GLY A 73 4.32 -9.15 -0.22
CA GLY A 73 5.69 -9.58 0.06
C GLY A 73 6.12 -10.77 -0.81
N GLN A 74 5.24 -11.75 -1.01
CA GLN A 74 5.52 -12.95 -1.80
C GLN A 74 5.65 -12.65 -3.30
N ILE A 75 4.77 -11.80 -3.81
CA ILE A 75 4.74 -11.41 -5.22
C ILE A 75 5.93 -10.49 -5.55
N LEU A 76 6.24 -9.55 -4.66
CA LEU A 76 7.28 -8.56 -4.89
C LEU A 76 8.69 -9.12 -4.72
N ASP A 77 8.92 -10.09 -3.83
CA ASP A 77 10.24 -10.70 -3.62
C ASP A 77 10.92 -11.12 -4.95
N LYS A 78 10.13 -11.64 -5.90
CA LYS A 78 10.62 -12.10 -7.21
C LYS A 78 10.42 -11.09 -8.35
N HIS A 79 9.49 -10.15 -8.20
CA HIS A 79 9.04 -9.28 -9.30
C HIS A 79 9.03 -7.78 -8.95
N ILE A 80 9.77 -7.36 -7.92
CA ILE A 80 9.81 -5.98 -7.43
C ILE A 80 10.11 -4.96 -8.53
N THR A 81 11.00 -5.28 -9.49
CA THR A 81 11.37 -4.38 -10.59
C THR A 81 10.18 -4.04 -11.50
N THR A 82 9.29 -5.01 -11.73
CA THR A 82 8.15 -4.86 -12.64
C THR A 82 6.90 -4.41 -11.89
N LEU A 83 6.63 -5.01 -10.73
CA LEU A 83 5.37 -4.83 -10.01
C LEU A 83 5.43 -3.74 -8.94
N GLY A 84 6.61 -3.48 -8.37
CA GLY A 84 6.80 -2.46 -7.34
C GLY A 84 6.28 -1.09 -7.77
N PRO A 85 6.68 -0.57 -8.94
CA PRO A 85 6.19 0.73 -9.42
C PRO A 85 4.67 0.77 -9.62
N ILE A 86 4.07 -0.31 -10.14
CA ILE A 86 2.63 -0.40 -10.39
C ILE A 86 1.85 -0.35 -9.08
N ILE A 87 2.26 -1.16 -8.09
CA ILE A 87 1.60 -1.21 -6.78
C ILE A 87 1.74 0.13 -6.06
N LEU A 88 2.93 0.72 -6.05
CA LEU A 88 3.18 1.99 -5.37
C LEU A 88 2.38 3.16 -5.99
N GLN A 89 2.25 3.20 -7.32
CA GLN A 89 1.40 4.19 -7.98
C GLN A 89 -0.07 4.04 -7.59
N GLU A 90 -0.57 2.80 -7.48
CA GLU A 90 -1.95 2.57 -7.04
C GLU A 90 -2.14 2.98 -5.59
N VAL A 91 -1.21 2.60 -4.71
CA VAL A 91 -1.19 2.98 -3.29
C VAL A 91 -1.20 4.50 -3.11
N HIS A 92 -0.43 5.23 -3.91
CA HIS A 92 -0.44 6.69 -3.90
C HIS A 92 -1.81 7.27 -4.24
N LYS A 93 -2.47 6.75 -5.29
CA LYS A 93 -3.84 7.18 -5.66
C LYS A 93 -4.84 6.88 -4.55
N VAL A 94 -4.76 5.70 -3.95
CA VAL A 94 -5.65 5.30 -2.84
C VAL A 94 -5.45 6.23 -1.65
N PHE A 95 -4.21 6.55 -1.29
CA PHE A 95 -3.92 7.42 -0.15
C PHE A 95 -4.37 8.87 -0.37
N THR A 96 -4.25 9.41 -1.59
CA THR A 96 -4.50 10.82 -1.87
C THR A 96 -5.96 11.15 -2.16
N ASP A 97 -6.75 10.19 -2.65
CA ASP A 97 -8.18 10.39 -2.93
C ASP A 97 -9.04 10.22 -1.66
N VAL A 98 -9.02 11.27 -0.83
CA VAL A 98 -9.73 11.33 0.46
C VAL A 98 -11.25 11.34 0.32
N GLN A 99 -11.77 11.64 -0.88
CA GLN A 99 -13.21 11.66 -1.15
C GLN A 99 -13.72 10.26 -1.48
N LYS A 100 -12.92 9.46 -2.19
CA LYS A 100 -13.29 8.09 -2.56
C LYS A 100 -12.99 7.08 -1.45
N TYR A 101 -11.82 7.17 -0.81
CA TYR A 101 -11.34 6.13 0.09
C TYR A 101 -11.43 6.57 1.56
N ARG A 102 -12.14 5.74 2.35
CA ARG A 102 -12.21 5.89 3.82
C ARG A 102 -10.83 5.70 4.47
N LEU A 103 -10.67 6.27 5.68
CA LEU A 103 -9.45 6.22 6.50
C LEU A 103 -8.79 4.83 6.50
N ARG A 104 -9.53 3.78 6.87
CA ARG A 104 -9.02 2.40 6.91
C ARG A 104 -8.39 1.91 5.61
N ILE A 105 -8.94 2.27 4.45
CA ILE A 105 -8.40 1.84 3.16
C ILE A 105 -7.11 2.59 2.84
N ARG A 106 -7.05 3.87 3.21
CA ARG A 106 -5.85 4.71 3.08
C ARG A 106 -4.74 4.22 4.01
N GLU A 107 -5.07 3.78 5.22
CA GLU A 107 -4.13 3.12 6.15
C GLU A 107 -3.56 1.83 5.54
N MET A 108 -4.40 0.98 4.97
CA MET A 108 -3.95 -0.24 4.29
C MET A 108 -3.06 0.05 3.09
N ALA A 109 -3.29 1.17 2.40
CA ALA A 109 -2.39 1.63 1.34
C ALA A 109 -1.00 1.96 1.91
N LEU A 110 -0.93 2.64 3.05
CA LEU A 110 0.34 2.91 3.74
C LEU A 110 1.01 1.62 4.27
N ASP A 111 0.26 0.65 4.78
CA ASP A 111 0.81 -0.66 5.15
C ASP A 111 1.43 -1.36 3.94
N LEU A 112 0.76 -1.33 2.80
CA LEU A 112 1.26 -1.90 1.55
C LEU A 112 2.52 -1.17 1.05
N PHE A 113 2.58 0.16 1.21
CA PHE A 113 3.79 0.94 0.93
C PHE A 113 4.97 0.45 1.79
N LEU A 114 4.75 0.26 3.09
CA LEU A 114 5.79 -0.25 4.00
C LEU A 114 6.29 -1.63 3.58
N THR A 115 5.39 -2.56 3.23
CA THR A 115 5.78 -3.87 2.69
C THR A 115 6.65 -3.74 1.44
N VAL A 116 6.30 -2.83 0.53
CA VAL A 116 7.12 -2.59 -0.67
C VAL A 116 8.51 -2.06 -0.26
N CYS A 117 8.58 -1.08 0.64
CA CYS A 117 9.85 -0.55 1.17
C CYS A 117 10.72 -1.63 1.82
N GLU A 118 10.13 -2.54 2.60
CA GLU A 118 10.84 -3.67 3.22
C GLU A 118 11.46 -4.59 2.17
N VAL A 119 10.69 -4.98 1.15
CA VAL A 119 11.18 -5.80 0.03
C VAL A 119 12.30 -5.09 -0.72
N ILE A 120 12.16 -3.79 -0.96
CA ILE A 120 13.19 -2.97 -1.61
C ILE A 120 14.46 -2.96 -0.76
N CYS A 121 14.36 -2.67 0.54
CA CYS A 121 15.49 -2.66 1.47
C CYS A 121 16.27 -3.99 1.43
N GLY A 122 15.58 -5.12 1.38
CA GLY A 122 16.19 -6.44 1.19
C GLY A 122 16.93 -6.58 -0.16
N ALA A 123 16.47 -5.89 -1.20
CA ALA A 123 17.02 -5.91 -2.55
C ALA A 123 17.97 -4.74 -2.90
N VAL A 124 18.23 -3.78 -1.99
CA VAL A 124 19.02 -2.57 -2.28
C VAL A 124 20.42 -2.91 -2.80
N PHE A 125 21.03 -3.99 -2.31
CA PHE A 125 22.38 -4.40 -2.71
C PHE A 125 22.45 -5.03 -4.11
N THR A 126 21.32 -5.46 -4.67
CA THR A 126 21.27 -6.19 -5.95
C THR A 126 20.80 -5.34 -7.12
N ASN A 127 20.05 -4.25 -6.89
CA ASN A 127 19.39 -3.52 -7.98
C ASN A 127 19.40 -1.98 -7.84
N LYS A 128 20.54 -1.35 -8.14
CA LYS A 128 20.72 0.12 -8.05
C LYS A 128 19.80 0.94 -8.97
N SER A 129 19.42 0.42 -10.14
CA SER A 129 18.52 1.12 -11.07
C SER A 129 17.09 1.18 -10.54
N LEU A 130 16.66 0.15 -9.82
CA LEU A 130 15.36 0.10 -9.14
C LEU A 130 15.27 1.19 -8.07
N VAL A 131 16.31 1.32 -7.23
CA VAL A 131 16.38 2.39 -6.22
C VAL A 131 16.27 3.78 -6.86
N LYS A 132 16.92 4.00 -8.01
CA LYS A 132 16.81 5.26 -8.76
C LYS A 132 15.40 5.51 -9.29
N LEU A 133 14.75 4.50 -9.88
CA LEU A 133 13.40 4.63 -10.44
C LEU A 133 12.36 4.91 -9.36
N LEU A 134 12.45 4.23 -8.21
CA LEU A 134 11.60 4.47 -7.06
C LEU A 134 11.76 5.88 -6.50
N ARG A 135 13.02 6.34 -6.39
CA ARG A 135 13.35 7.67 -5.94
C ARG A 135 12.68 8.75 -6.79
N GLU A 136 12.91 8.70 -8.09
CA GLU A 136 12.52 9.78 -9.01
C GLU A 136 11.01 9.82 -9.25
N ASN A 137 10.35 8.65 -9.31
CA ASN A 137 8.96 8.59 -9.76
C ASN A 137 7.94 8.36 -8.65
N ILE A 138 8.38 8.02 -7.42
CA ILE A 138 7.48 7.52 -6.39
C ILE A 138 7.77 8.14 -5.03
N LEU A 139 8.98 8.00 -4.48
CA LEU A 139 9.25 8.41 -3.10
C LEU A 139 9.04 9.91 -2.87
N LEU A 140 9.45 10.76 -3.82
CA LEU A 140 9.30 12.21 -3.70
C LEU A 140 7.84 12.68 -3.79
N PRO A 141 7.03 12.30 -4.81
CA PRO A 141 5.61 12.64 -4.82
C PRO A 141 4.86 12.09 -3.59
N PHE A 142 5.23 10.88 -3.14
CA PHE A 142 4.61 10.26 -1.99
C PHE A 142 4.96 10.99 -0.68
N SER A 143 6.23 11.39 -0.48
CA SER A 143 6.62 12.17 0.71
C SER A 143 5.90 13.51 0.78
N GLN A 144 5.76 14.20 -0.36
CA GLN A 144 4.99 15.44 -0.45
C GLN A 144 3.52 15.22 -0.07
N ALA A 145 2.88 14.17 -0.62
CA ALA A 145 1.50 13.83 -0.28
C ALA A 145 1.32 13.52 1.22
N LEU A 146 2.29 12.84 1.85
CA LEU A 146 2.28 12.56 3.29
C LEU A 146 2.37 13.85 4.12
N VAL A 147 3.27 14.77 3.75
CA VAL A 147 3.41 16.07 4.42
C VAL A 147 2.15 16.91 4.27
N MET A 148 1.62 17.01 3.05
CA MET A 148 0.37 17.73 2.80
C MET A 148 -0.80 17.15 3.60
N ALA A 149 -0.86 15.82 3.75
CA ALA A 149 -1.88 15.18 4.57
C ALA A 149 -1.74 15.56 6.06
N LEU A 150 -0.52 15.70 6.59
CA LEU A 150 -0.30 16.17 7.97
C LEU A 150 -0.61 17.65 8.17
N GLN A 151 -0.40 18.48 7.14
CA GLN A 151 -0.67 19.92 7.17
C GLN A 151 -2.15 20.27 7.01
N ALA A 152 -2.95 19.36 6.44
CA ALA A 152 -4.40 19.53 6.38
C ALA A 152 -4.95 19.52 7.81
N ASN A 153 -5.44 20.67 8.28
CA ASN A 153 -6.06 20.84 9.61
C ASN A 153 -6.96 19.66 9.99
N ASP A 154 -6.96 19.31 11.29
CA ASP A 154 -7.73 18.22 11.88
C ASP A 154 -9.18 18.18 11.36
N GLY A 155 -9.42 17.29 10.39
CA GLY A 155 -10.72 17.05 9.77
C GLY A 155 -11.04 15.55 9.77
N PRO A 156 -12.27 15.15 9.41
CA PRO A 156 -12.69 13.74 9.41
C PRO A 156 -11.86 12.85 8.46
N ALA A 157 -11.03 13.45 7.62
CA ALA A 157 -10.12 12.79 6.69
C ALA A 157 -8.75 12.41 7.29
N LEU A 158 -8.46 12.73 8.56
CA LEU A 158 -7.20 12.37 9.22
C LEU A 158 -7.39 12.14 10.73
N ASP A 159 -7.27 10.90 11.18
CA ASP A 159 -7.25 10.55 12.61
C ASP A 159 -5.82 10.29 13.14
N ASN A 160 -5.71 10.05 14.44
CA ASN A 160 -4.41 9.77 15.09
C ASN A 160 -3.75 8.48 14.59
N HIS A 161 -4.53 7.49 14.15
CA HIS A 161 -3.99 6.21 13.69
C HIS A 161 -3.33 6.38 12.33
N LEU A 162 -4.01 7.02 11.39
CA LEU A 162 -3.47 7.37 10.08
C LEU A 162 -2.27 8.32 10.20
N ARG A 163 -2.27 9.27 11.14
CA ARG A 163 -1.08 10.11 11.43
C ARG A 163 0.13 9.30 11.88
N ALA A 164 -0.05 8.43 12.87
CA ALA A 164 1.03 7.56 13.34
C ALA A 164 1.58 6.71 12.20
N LYS A 165 0.69 6.22 11.33
CA LYS A 165 1.06 5.48 10.12
C LYS A 165 1.85 6.33 9.12
N ILE A 166 1.44 7.56 8.87
CA ILE A 166 2.17 8.51 8.01
C ILE A 166 3.61 8.71 8.54
N PHE A 167 3.80 8.89 9.85
CA PHE A 167 5.14 9.02 10.43
C PHE A 167 5.98 7.75 10.30
N GLN A 168 5.37 6.58 10.45
CA GLN A 168 6.03 5.29 10.21
C GLN A 168 6.54 5.20 8.77
N VAL A 169 5.70 5.59 7.80
CA VAL A 169 6.09 5.61 6.38
C VAL A 169 7.22 6.60 6.12
N LEU A 170 7.11 7.84 6.60
CA LEU A 170 8.17 8.84 6.45
C LEU A 170 9.51 8.32 7.01
N THR A 171 9.48 7.65 8.16
CA THR A 171 10.67 7.04 8.77
C THR A 171 11.24 5.91 7.89
N SER A 172 10.40 5.07 7.30
CA SER A 172 10.84 4.02 6.37
C SER A 172 11.46 4.62 5.10
N ILE A 173 10.90 5.72 4.57
CA ILE A 173 11.49 6.44 3.41
C ILE A 173 12.89 6.96 3.75
N VAL A 174 13.11 7.50 4.96
CA VAL A 174 14.45 7.93 5.40
C VAL A 174 15.45 6.77 5.37
N GLN A 175 15.03 5.57 5.78
CA GLN A 175 15.90 4.39 5.79
C GLN A 175 16.27 3.94 4.36
N VAL A 176 15.31 4.02 3.43
CA VAL A 176 15.53 3.64 2.02
C VAL A 176 16.36 4.68 1.27
N SER A 177 16.08 5.96 1.50
CA SER A 177 16.70 7.07 0.77
C SER A 177 16.70 8.36 1.62
N PRO A 178 17.77 8.58 2.42
CA PRO A 178 17.82 9.68 3.39
C PRO A 178 17.82 11.07 2.75
N LYS A 179 18.35 11.20 1.52
CA LYS A 179 18.60 12.48 0.85
C LYS A 179 17.34 13.17 0.34
N GLU A 180 16.28 12.40 0.07
CA GLU A 180 15.02 12.89 -0.48
C GLU A 180 14.13 13.42 0.63
N VAL A 181 14.13 12.76 1.78
CA VAL A 181 13.45 13.28 2.97
C VAL A 181 14.16 14.53 3.46
N LEU A 182 15.50 14.62 3.33
CA LEU A 182 16.28 15.82 3.68
C LEU A 182 15.80 17.11 3.00
N ILE A 183 15.27 17.05 1.77
CA ILE A 183 14.74 18.22 1.05
C ILE A 183 13.40 18.68 1.64
N SER A 184 12.60 17.75 2.15
CA SER A 184 11.31 18.03 2.81
C SER A 184 11.41 17.99 4.35
N LEU A 185 12.62 17.84 4.91
CA LEU A 185 12.83 17.52 6.32
C LEU A 185 12.49 18.70 7.21
N GLU A 186 12.81 19.93 6.78
CA GLU A 186 12.44 21.13 7.52
C GLU A 186 10.92 21.24 7.65
N GLU A 187 10.17 21.03 6.56
CA GLU A 187 8.70 21.04 6.57
C GLU A 187 8.12 19.89 7.44
N ILE A 188 8.72 18.69 7.34
CA ILE A 188 8.34 17.54 8.17
C ILE A 188 8.61 17.83 9.65
N ILE A 189 9.79 18.35 9.99
CA ILE A 189 10.19 18.67 11.36
C ILE A 189 9.29 19.77 11.93
N HIS A 190 9.02 20.84 11.19
CA HIS A 190 8.10 21.89 11.65
C HIS A 190 6.70 21.33 11.92
N THR A 191 6.21 20.46 11.06
CA THR A 191 4.92 19.80 11.24
C THR A 191 4.94 18.88 12.47
N VAL A 192 5.95 18.02 12.61
CA VAL A 192 6.13 17.12 13.75
C VAL A 192 6.24 17.89 15.07
N ILE A 193 7.06 18.95 15.12
CA ILE A 193 7.28 19.77 16.31
C ILE A 193 6.00 20.51 16.70
N PHE A 194 5.28 21.11 15.74
CA PHE A 194 3.98 21.74 15.99
C PHE A 194 2.98 20.76 16.62
N PHE A 195 2.97 19.50 16.20
CA PHE A 195 2.08 18.48 16.77
C PHE A 195 2.57 17.91 18.11
N LEU A 196 3.88 17.80 18.34
CA LEU A 196 4.44 17.32 19.61
C LEU A 196 4.42 18.38 20.72
N ASN A 197 4.39 19.67 20.36
CA ASN A 197 4.20 20.80 21.28
C ASN A 197 2.97 21.62 20.85
N PRO A 198 1.76 21.23 21.24
CA PRO A 198 0.54 21.98 20.93
C PRO A 198 0.38 23.28 21.75
N PHE A 199 1.47 23.86 22.28
CA PHE A 199 1.47 24.99 23.21
C PHE A 199 2.51 26.04 22.86
#